data_AF-A0A9Q1QW08-F1
#
_entry.id   AF-A0A9Q1QW08-F1
#
_cell.length_a   1.000
_cell.length_b   1.000
_cell.length_c   1.000
_cell.angle_alpha   90.00
_cell.angle_beta   90.00
_cell.angle_gamma   90.00
#
_symmetry.space_group_name_H-M   'P 1'
#
loop_
_entity.id
_entity.type
_entity.pdbx_description
1 polymer ?
#
loop_
_entity_poly.entity_id
_entity_poly.type
_entity_poly.pdbx_seq_one_letter_code
_entity_poly.pdbx_strand_id
1 'polypeptide(L)'
;MKEKNTRYPLMPVVAQSYPYQQFQSSFLSLIEEMLNMDGEIKNIKKWNIVYPVYINSKKTIAEGRRICVTKACENPTCTEISDCCNFLKIPCAIELDKAYPRDFMQRGRVRVLLKREDGTPYNPVISSRKQFMIQVAELVRRHPNRTKKQEPASSSAAGSSKSGKGGKKKR
;
A
#
# COMPACT_ATOMS: atom_id res chain seq x y z
N MET A 1 47.43 -7.01 -71.66
CA MET A 1 46.93 -5.68 -71.24
C MET A 1 46.32 -5.81 -69.84
N LYS A 2 46.97 -5.20 -68.85
CA LYS A 2 46.41 -4.57 -67.63
C LYS A 2 45.39 -5.34 -66.77
N GLU A 3 45.91 -5.98 -65.71
CA GLU A 3 45.73 -5.57 -64.31
C GLU A 3 44.48 -4.74 -63.96
N LYS A 4 43.59 -5.28 -63.12
CA LYS A 4 42.96 -4.57 -61.99
C LYS A 4 42.68 -5.50 -60.81
N ASN A 5 43.61 -5.44 -59.87
CA ASN A 5 43.47 -5.68 -58.44
C ASN A 5 42.35 -4.80 -57.85
N THR A 6 41.34 -5.41 -57.22
CA THR A 6 40.48 -4.74 -56.24
C THR A 6 40.40 -5.60 -54.98
N ARG A 7 41.41 -5.42 -54.12
CA ARG A 7 41.33 -5.72 -52.69
C ARG A 7 40.16 -4.95 -52.10
N TYR A 8 39.18 -5.66 -51.56
CA TYR A 8 38.25 -5.08 -50.59
C TYR A 8 38.91 -5.07 -49.21
N PRO A 9 38.80 -3.99 -48.43
CA PRO A 9 39.48 -3.87 -47.15
C PRO A 9 38.83 -4.75 -46.09
N LEU A 10 39.67 -5.46 -45.33
CA LEU A 10 39.29 -6.10 -44.08
C LEU A 10 38.80 -5.03 -43.09
N MET A 11 37.54 -5.15 -42.70
CA MET A 11 36.93 -4.35 -41.65
C MET A 11 37.44 -4.84 -40.28
N PRO A 12 37.69 -3.96 -39.29
CA PRO A 12 38.23 -4.34 -38.00
C PRO A 12 37.18 -5.02 -37.12
N VAL A 13 37.56 -6.14 -36.50
CA VAL A 13 36.81 -6.81 -35.44
C VAL A 13 36.88 -5.94 -34.18
N VAL A 14 35.90 -5.06 -33.98
CA VAL A 14 35.75 -4.32 -32.72
C VAL A 14 34.64 -4.97 -31.90
N ALA A 15 35.02 -5.39 -30.70
CA ALA A 15 34.25 -6.13 -29.72
C ALA A 15 32.87 -5.53 -29.42
N GLN A 16 31.82 -6.29 -29.72
CA GLN A 16 30.48 -6.10 -29.19
C GLN A 16 30.26 -7.09 -28.03
N SER A 17 30.80 -6.80 -26.84
CA SER A 17 30.63 -7.66 -25.66
C SER A 17 29.95 -6.99 -24.46
N TYR A 18 29.48 -5.75 -24.59
CA TYR A 18 28.96 -4.97 -23.44
C TYR A 18 27.48 -4.52 -23.44
N PRO A 19 26.55 -5.10 -24.22
CA PRO A 19 25.12 -4.89 -23.96
C PRO A 19 24.45 -6.06 -23.19
N TYR A 20 25.07 -7.25 -23.16
CA TYR A 20 24.45 -8.45 -22.56
C TYR A 20 24.69 -8.56 -21.05
N GLN A 21 25.91 -8.31 -20.58
CA GLN A 21 26.21 -8.33 -19.14
C GLN A 21 25.36 -7.35 -18.34
N GLN A 22 25.11 -6.15 -18.88
CA GLN A 22 24.32 -5.14 -18.18
C GLN A 22 22.84 -5.53 -18.10
N PHE A 23 22.29 -6.12 -19.17
CA PHE A 23 20.91 -6.62 -19.19
C PHE A 23 20.73 -7.84 -18.27
N GLN A 24 21.69 -8.77 -18.26
CA GLN A 24 21.69 -9.88 -17.30
C GLN A 24 21.80 -9.39 -15.86
N SER A 25 22.62 -8.38 -15.57
CA SER A 25 22.75 -7.84 -14.21
C SER A 25 21.46 -7.19 -13.71
N SER A 26 20.74 -6.44 -14.56
CA SER A 26 19.44 -5.88 -14.21
C SER A 26 18.36 -6.94 -14.06
N PHE A 27 18.41 -8.00 -14.87
CA PHE A 27 17.43 -9.08 -14.81
C PHE A 27 17.67 -9.99 -13.60
N LEU A 28 18.93 -10.25 -13.24
CA LEU A 28 19.32 -10.95 -12.01
C LEU A 28 19.02 -10.11 -10.77
N SER A 29 19.22 -8.79 -10.80
CA SER A 29 18.76 -7.88 -9.75
C SER A 29 17.24 -7.91 -9.56
N LEU A 30 16.48 -7.97 -10.66
CA LEU A 30 15.02 -8.11 -10.60
C LEU A 30 14.60 -9.49 -10.07
N ILE A 31 15.33 -10.55 -10.45
CA ILE A 31 15.09 -11.91 -9.95
C ILE A 31 15.48 -12.04 -8.47
N GLU A 32 16.55 -11.40 -8.02
CA GLU A 32 16.90 -11.31 -6.59
C GLU A 32 15.85 -10.48 -5.82
N GLU A 33 15.31 -9.41 -6.38
CA GLU A 33 14.16 -8.70 -5.79
C GLU A 33 12.90 -9.59 -5.72
N MET A 34 12.67 -10.44 -6.72
CA MET A 34 11.52 -11.34 -6.78
C MET A 34 11.66 -12.55 -5.85
N LEU A 35 12.84 -13.18 -5.74
CA LEU A 35 13.12 -14.31 -4.85
C LEU A 35 13.19 -13.90 -3.37
N ASN A 36 13.40 -12.61 -3.09
CA ASN A 36 13.33 -12.09 -1.73
C ASN A 36 11.90 -11.88 -1.22
N MET A 37 10.87 -12.06 -2.07
CA MET A 37 9.46 -11.91 -1.66
C MET A 37 8.88 -13.17 -0.99
N ASP A 38 9.39 -14.37 -1.30
CA ASP A 38 8.83 -15.65 -0.85
C ASP A 38 9.25 -16.06 0.58
N GLY A 39 10.40 -15.59 1.06
CA GLY A 39 10.78 -15.71 2.47
C GLY A 39 9.98 -14.80 3.39
N GLU A 40 9.59 -13.62 2.90
CA GLU A 40 8.89 -12.59 3.66
C GLU A 40 7.44 -12.94 4.00
N ILE A 41 6.76 -13.68 3.11
CA ILE A 41 5.35 -14.09 3.27
C ILE A 41 5.17 -15.03 4.49
N LYS A 42 6.19 -15.82 4.83
CA LYS A 42 6.12 -16.74 5.99
C LYS A 42 6.15 -16.02 7.34
N ASN A 43 6.66 -14.79 7.41
CA ASN A 43 6.77 -13.99 8.64
C ASN A 43 5.70 -12.90 8.81
N ILE A 44 4.67 -12.84 7.94
CA ILE A 44 3.60 -11.81 7.97
C ILE A 44 2.98 -11.63 9.37
N LYS A 45 2.92 -12.70 10.18
CA LYS A 45 2.41 -12.64 11.56
C LYS A 45 3.16 -11.65 12.46
N LYS A 46 4.46 -11.44 12.26
CA LYS A 46 5.32 -10.52 13.03
C LYS A 46 5.27 -9.07 12.53
N TRP A 47 4.69 -8.84 11.35
CA TRP A 47 4.66 -7.52 10.73
C TRP A 47 3.84 -6.51 11.54
N ASN A 48 4.17 -5.24 11.38
CA ASN A 48 3.46 -4.17 12.07
C ASN A 48 2.03 -4.06 11.54
N ILE A 49 1.06 -4.15 12.44
CA ILE A 49 -0.36 -4.03 12.11
C ILE A 49 -0.77 -2.55 12.03
N VAL A 50 -1.41 -2.11 10.97
CA VAL A 50 -1.97 -0.77 10.82
C VAL A 50 -3.45 -0.89 10.46
N TYR A 51 -4.30 -0.22 11.24
CA TYR A 51 -5.72 -0.10 10.94
C TYR A 51 -6.01 1.27 10.33
N PRO A 52 -6.96 1.39 9.39
CA PRO A 52 -7.34 2.68 8.83
C PRO A 52 -7.77 3.72 9.89
N VAL A 53 -8.44 3.27 10.95
CA VAL A 53 -8.87 4.10 12.09
C VAL A 53 -7.71 4.90 12.71
N TYR A 54 -6.47 4.39 12.66
CA TYR A 54 -5.32 5.05 13.29
C TYR A 54 -4.99 6.40 12.68
N ILE A 55 -5.21 6.54 11.37
CA ILE A 55 -4.94 7.74 10.58
C ILE A 55 -6.21 8.55 10.28
N ASN A 56 -7.38 8.12 10.77
CA ASN A 56 -8.64 8.80 10.56
C ASN A 56 -8.75 10.08 11.42
N SER A 57 -9.00 11.22 10.79
CA SER A 57 -9.17 12.51 11.46
C SER A 57 -10.49 12.61 12.23
N LYS A 58 -11.56 11.97 11.73
CA LYS A 58 -12.91 12.00 12.33
C LYS A 58 -13.02 11.25 13.65
N LYS A 59 -12.12 10.28 13.87
CA LYS A 59 -12.09 9.44 15.07
C LYS A 59 -11.18 10.08 16.11
N THR A 60 -11.60 10.10 17.37
CA THR A 60 -10.83 10.59 18.52
C THR A 60 -9.72 9.62 18.93
N ILE A 61 -8.84 10.06 19.85
CA ILE A 61 -7.76 9.20 20.39
C ILE A 61 -8.36 8.00 21.15
N ALA A 62 -9.44 8.22 21.90
CA ALA A 62 -10.18 7.19 22.62
C ALA A 62 -10.76 6.12 21.67
N GLU A 63 -11.29 6.56 20.52
CA GLU A 63 -11.86 5.66 19.51
C GLU A 63 -10.79 4.86 18.75
N GLY A 64 -9.54 5.35 18.70
CA GLY A 64 -8.43 4.58 18.10
C GLY A 64 -7.42 5.40 17.32
N ARG A 65 -7.63 6.69 17.09
CA ARG A 65 -6.67 7.54 16.38
C ARG A 65 -5.30 7.51 17.07
N ARG A 66 -4.22 7.54 16.28
CA ARG A 66 -2.83 7.47 16.77
C ARG A 66 -1.97 8.67 16.37
N ILE A 67 -2.47 9.51 15.46
CA ILE A 67 -1.78 10.72 14.97
C ILE A 67 -2.58 11.99 15.29
N CYS A 68 -1.90 13.14 15.21
CA CYS A 68 -2.53 14.45 15.38
C CYS A 68 -3.54 14.71 14.27
N VAL A 69 -4.64 15.40 14.60
CA VAL A 69 -5.74 15.69 13.65
C VAL A 69 -5.26 16.44 12.42
N THR A 70 -4.35 17.39 12.58
CA THR A 70 -3.79 18.21 11.48
C THR A 70 -3.05 17.39 10.43
N LYS A 71 -2.44 16.27 10.85
CA LYS A 71 -1.69 15.36 9.96
C LYS A 71 -2.54 14.18 9.49
N ALA A 72 -3.73 13.99 10.07
CA ALA A 72 -4.62 12.89 9.75
C ALA A 72 -5.34 13.09 8.41
N CYS A 73 -5.98 12.02 7.96
CA CYS A 73 -6.76 11.98 6.72
C CYS A 73 -8.21 11.58 7.06
N GLU A 74 -9.17 12.04 6.27
CA GLU A 74 -10.58 11.71 6.49
C GLU A 74 -10.94 10.36 5.85
N ASN A 75 -11.67 9.49 6.54
CA ASN A 75 -12.17 8.22 5.97
C ASN A 75 -11.16 7.43 5.13
N PRO A 76 -9.96 7.12 5.66
CA PRO A 76 -8.93 6.37 4.94
C PRO A 76 -9.41 4.94 4.66
N THR A 77 -9.10 4.41 3.47
CA THR A 77 -9.39 3.02 3.09
C THR A 77 -8.14 2.14 3.12
N CYS A 78 -8.31 0.83 3.27
CA CYS A 78 -7.17 -0.10 3.27
C CYS A 78 -6.42 -0.11 1.93
N THR A 79 -7.15 0.07 0.82
CA THR A 79 -6.58 0.12 -0.53
C THR A 79 -5.70 1.35 -0.73
N GLU A 80 -6.13 2.53 -0.28
CA GLU A 80 -5.29 3.74 -0.34
C GLU A 80 -4.01 3.56 0.48
N ILE A 81 -4.11 2.93 1.66
CA ILE A 81 -2.95 2.64 2.50
C ILE A 81 -2.00 1.68 1.80
N SER A 82 -2.49 0.63 1.15
CA SER A 82 -1.62 -0.29 0.40
C SER A 82 -0.95 0.38 -0.79
N ASP A 83 -1.67 1.25 -1.51
CA ASP A 83 -1.12 1.98 -2.65
C ASP A 83 0.02 2.92 -2.20
N CYS A 84 -0.17 3.60 -1.05
CA CYS A 84 0.88 4.38 -0.41
C CYS A 84 2.09 3.51 -0.02
N CYS A 85 1.87 2.30 0.51
CA CYS A 85 2.96 1.39 0.88
C CYS A 85 3.76 0.95 -0.34
N ASN A 86 3.07 0.62 -1.43
CA ASN A 86 3.67 0.26 -2.72
C ASN A 86 4.52 1.42 -3.28
N PHE A 87 4.03 2.65 -3.16
CA PHE A 87 4.80 3.84 -3.54
C PHE A 87 6.06 4.02 -2.68
N LEU A 88 5.95 3.80 -1.36
CA LEU A 88 7.06 3.88 -0.42
C LEU A 88 8.04 2.70 -0.51
N LYS A 89 7.77 1.71 -1.38
CA LYS A 89 8.52 0.46 -1.54
C LYS A 89 8.64 -0.33 -0.24
N ILE A 90 7.59 -0.27 0.58
CA ILE A 90 7.49 -1.02 1.84
C ILE A 90 6.59 -2.25 1.59
N PRO A 91 7.07 -3.47 1.89
CA PRO A 91 6.24 -4.66 1.80
C PRO A 91 5.00 -4.55 2.67
N CYS A 92 3.84 -4.81 2.07
CA CYS A 92 2.55 -4.75 2.76
C CYS A 92 1.64 -5.91 2.36
N ALA A 93 0.77 -6.32 3.29
CA ALA A 93 -0.24 -7.33 3.08
C ALA A 93 -1.58 -6.85 3.65
N ILE A 94 -2.66 -6.96 2.87
CA ILE A 94 -4.00 -6.54 3.28
C ILE A 94 -4.79 -7.76 3.76
N GLU A 95 -5.41 -7.64 4.92
CA GLU A 95 -6.34 -8.61 5.48
C GLU A 95 -7.72 -7.95 5.58
N LEU A 96 -8.57 -8.15 4.57
CA LEU A 96 -9.90 -7.52 4.48
C LEU A 96 -10.91 -8.07 5.50
N ASP A 97 -10.73 -9.31 5.95
CA ASP A 97 -11.66 -9.99 6.87
C ASP A 97 -11.54 -9.50 8.33
N LYS A 98 -10.47 -8.77 8.65
CA LYS A 98 -10.20 -8.31 10.02
C LYS A 98 -10.67 -6.88 10.19
N ALA A 99 -11.32 -6.61 11.31
CA ALA A 99 -11.75 -5.27 11.69
C ALA A 99 -11.03 -4.81 12.96
N TYR A 100 -11.12 -3.51 13.24
CA TYR A 100 -10.59 -2.96 14.48
C TYR A 100 -11.55 -3.29 15.64
N PRO A 101 -11.09 -3.80 16.80
CA PRO A 101 -12.01 -4.22 17.86
C PRO A 101 -12.95 -3.12 18.41
N ARG A 102 -12.53 -1.85 18.35
CA ARG A 102 -13.37 -0.71 18.75
C ARG A 102 -14.29 -0.19 17.64
N ASP A 103 -14.05 -0.58 16.39
CA ASP A 103 -14.83 -0.13 15.24
C ASP A 103 -14.95 -1.26 14.21
N PHE A 104 -16.06 -1.99 14.27
CA PHE A 104 -16.34 -3.11 13.40
C PHE A 104 -16.86 -2.70 12.01
N MET A 105 -17.32 -1.45 11.85
CA MET A 105 -17.86 -0.97 10.59
C MET A 105 -16.75 -0.75 9.55
N GLN A 106 -15.59 -0.28 10.00
CA GLN A 106 -14.43 -0.11 9.13
C GLN A 106 -13.60 -1.40 9.08
N ARG A 107 -13.89 -2.25 8.09
CA ARG A 107 -13.15 -3.49 7.84
C ARG A 107 -11.81 -3.26 7.15
N GLY A 108 -10.91 -4.18 7.42
CA GLY A 108 -9.58 -4.28 6.85
C GLY A 108 -8.46 -3.93 7.83
N ARG A 109 -7.37 -4.67 7.68
CA ARG A 109 -6.14 -4.53 8.44
C ARG A 109 -4.96 -4.62 7.48
N VAL A 110 -4.05 -3.66 7.53
CA VAL A 110 -2.85 -3.67 6.70
C VAL A 110 -1.68 -4.10 7.58
N ARG A 111 -0.92 -5.10 7.14
CA ARG A 111 0.35 -5.47 7.75
C ARG A 111 1.47 -4.88 6.94
N VAL A 112 2.45 -4.28 7.61
CA VAL A 112 3.59 -3.63 6.97
C VAL A 112 4.88 -4.07 7.63
N LEU A 113 5.91 -4.27 6.82
CA LEU A 113 7.24 -4.59 7.30
C LEU A 113 8.11 -3.33 7.28
N LEU A 114 8.28 -2.67 8.43
CA LEU A 114 9.05 -1.43 8.51
C LEU A 114 10.56 -1.66 8.58
N LYS A 115 10.97 -2.77 9.19
CA LYS A 115 12.37 -3.14 9.41
C LYS A 115 12.64 -4.53 8.86
N ARG A 116 13.82 -4.71 8.28
CA ARG A 116 14.36 -6.02 7.87
C ARG A 116 14.75 -6.85 9.09
N GLU A 117 15.08 -8.12 8.87
CA GLU A 117 15.57 -9.01 9.92
C GLU A 117 16.88 -8.49 10.55
N ASP A 118 17.70 -7.76 9.77
CA ASP A 118 18.93 -7.10 10.23
C ASP A 118 18.68 -5.82 11.06
N GLY A 119 17.42 -5.44 11.25
CA GLY A 119 17.02 -4.23 12.00
C GLY A 119 17.11 -2.92 11.21
N THR A 120 17.63 -2.94 9.98
CA THR A 120 17.64 -1.80 9.06
C THR A 120 16.23 -1.46 8.57
N PRO A 121 15.87 -0.17 8.44
CA PRO A 121 14.56 0.21 7.91
C PRO A 121 14.49 -0.03 6.40
N TYR A 122 13.32 -0.45 5.88
CA TYR A 122 13.12 -0.59 4.43
C TYR A 122 13.31 0.72 3.68
N ASN A 123 12.81 1.80 4.29
CA ASN A 123 12.96 3.15 3.76
C ASN A 123 13.64 4.02 4.84
N PRO A 124 14.80 4.65 4.55
CA PRO A 124 15.52 5.45 5.55
C PRO A 124 14.71 6.66 6.03
N VAL A 125 13.74 7.14 5.24
CA VAL A 125 12.81 8.21 5.63
C VAL A 125 11.84 7.75 6.72
N ILE A 126 11.63 6.43 6.89
CA ILE A 126 10.63 5.87 7.78
C ILE A 126 11.32 4.97 8.81
N SER A 127 11.76 5.60 9.90
CA SER A 127 12.41 4.90 11.02
C SER A 127 11.41 4.33 12.04
N SER A 128 10.27 5.01 12.19
CA SER A 128 9.28 4.74 13.23
C SER A 128 7.90 4.52 12.66
N ARG A 129 7.12 3.68 13.33
CA ARG A 129 5.70 3.45 13.03
C ARG A 129 4.86 4.72 13.06
N LYS A 130 5.17 5.67 13.95
CA LYS A 130 4.45 6.97 13.98
C LYS A 130 4.77 7.82 12.75
N GLN A 131 6.04 7.82 12.34
CA GLN A 131 6.49 8.52 11.13
C GLN A 131 5.87 7.91 9.88
N PHE A 132 5.82 6.58 9.79
CA PHE A 132 5.10 5.85 8.75
C PHE A 132 3.64 6.32 8.63
N MET A 133 2.89 6.33 9.75
CA MET A 133 1.49 6.76 9.73
C MET A 133 1.30 8.21 9.28
N ILE A 134 2.23 9.11 9.63
CA ILE A 134 2.18 10.51 9.19
C ILE A 134 2.43 10.62 7.69
N GLN A 135 3.46 9.93 7.18
CA GLN A 135 3.81 9.93 5.75
C GLN A 135 2.68 9.34 4.90
N VAL A 136 2.13 8.19 5.31
CA VAL A 136 0.97 7.60 4.64
C VAL A 136 -0.22 8.55 4.66
N ALA A 137 -0.54 9.18 5.79
CA ALA A 137 -1.67 10.12 5.84
C ALA A 137 -1.48 11.34 4.91
N GLU A 138 -0.24 11.82 4.73
CA GLU A 138 0.07 12.89 3.79
C GLU A 138 -0.07 12.43 2.32
N LEU A 139 0.40 11.21 2.01
CA LEU A 139 0.23 10.62 0.68
C LEU A 139 -1.23 10.35 0.35
N VAL A 140 -2.00 9.74 1.27
CA VAL A 140 -3.45 9.51 1.09
C VAL A 140 -4.20 10.83 0.87
N ARG A 141 -3.81 11.92 1.53
CA ARG A 141 -4.41 13.23 1.29
C ARG A 141 -4.18 13.73 -0.15
N ARG A 142 -3.04 13.38 -0.75
CA ARG A 142 -2.65 13.73 -2.13
C ARG A 142 -3.08 12.67 -3.17
N HIS A 143 -3.69 11.56 -2.75
CA HIS A 143 -3.98 10.47 -3.67
C HIS A 143 -5.03 10.89 -4.74
N PRO A 144 -4.80 10.53 -6.02
CA PRO A 144 -5.68 10.91 -7.14
C PRO A 144 -7.09 10.33 -7.05
N ASN A 145 -7.29 9.24 -6.30
CA ASN A 145 -8.60 8.62 -6.13
C ASN A 145 -9.58 9.44 -5.27
N ARG A 146 -9.09 10.51 -4.60
CA ARG A 146 -9.89 11.38 -3.73
C ARG A 146 -10.56 12.54 -4.46
N THR A 147 -10.06 12.90 -5.65
CA THR A 147 -10.67 13.96 -6.49
C THR A 147 -11.88 13.45 -7.28
N LYS A 148 -12.00 12.13 -7.47
CA LYS A 148 -13.24 11.49 -7.90
C LYS A 148 -14.10 11.21 -6.67
N LYS A 149 -14.82 12.25 -6.23
CA LYS A 149 -15.91 12.24 -5.25
C LYS A 149 -16.52 10.84 -5.09
N GLN A 150 -16.13 10.10 -4.06
CA GLN A 150 -16.97 9.03 -3.55
C GLN A 150 -18.15 9.74 -2.89
N GLU A 151 -19.27 9.76 -3.61
CA GLU A 151 -20.59 10.09 -3.05
C GLU A 151 -20.72 9.35 -1.71
N PRO A 152 -21.13 10.02 -0.62
CA PRO A 152 -21.42 9.33 0.62
C PRO A 152 -22.45 8.26 0.29
N ALA A 153 -22.18 7.01 0.69
CA ALA A 153 -23.19 5.97 0.65
C ALA A 153 -24.39 6.47 1.43
N SER A 154 -25.42 6.90 0.69
CA SER A 154 -26.70 7.31 1.21
C SER A 154 -27.25 6.14 2.02
N SER A 155 -27.28 6.33 3.32
CA SER A 155 -28.16 5.57 4.20
C SER A 155 -29.58 5.98 3.83
N SER A 156 -30.17 5.27 2.87
CA SER A 156 -31.62 5.33 2.63
C SER A 156 -32.32 4.61 3.78
N ALA A 157 -32.49 5.33 4.88
CA ALA A 157 -33.44 5.02 5.93
C ALA A 157 -34.67 5.93 5.77
N ALA A 158 -35.71 5.41 5.12
CA ALA A 158 -37.13 5.83 5.15
C ALA A 158 -37.88 4.97 4.10
N GLY A 159 -39.04 4.35 4.30
CA GLY A 159 -40.01 4.20 5.40
C GLY A 159 -40.95 3.04 5.00
N SER A 160 -41.46 2.24 5.96
CA SER A 160 -42.79 2.37 6.59
C SER A 160 -43.95 1.60 5.92
N SER A 161 -44.46 0.55 6.59
CA SER A 161 -45.90 0.21 6.62
C SER A 161 -46.29 -0.85 7.71
N LYS A 162 -46.74 -0.35 8.86
CA LYS A 162 -47.99 -0.69 9.59
C LYS A 162 -48.64 -2.09 9.44
N SER A 163 -48.78 -2.84 10.55
CA SER A 163 -50.07 -3.40 11.04
C SER A 163 -49.92 -4.05 12.44
N GLY A 164 -50.82 -3.78 13.38
CA GLY A 164 -50.84 -4.46 14.68
C GLY A 164 -51.78 -3.79 15.68
N LYS A 165 -53.06 -4.14 15.62
CA LYS A 165 -54.19 -3.64 16.40
C LYS A 165 -54.38 -4.51 17.65
N GLY A 166 -54.70 -3.89 18.79
CA GLY A 166 -55.19 -4.54 20.02
C GLY A 166 -54.33 -4.21 21.24
N GLY A 167 -54.82 -3.92 22.42
CA GLY A 167 -56.17 -3.91 22.96
C GLY A 167 -56.06 -3.49 24.44
N LYS A 168 -56.96 -2.60 24.83
CA LYS A 168 -57.22 -2.04 26.15
C LYS A 168 -57.15 -3.07 27.31
N LYS A 169 -56.38 -2.79 28.37
CA LYS A 169 -56.80 -3.13 29.74
C LYS A 169 -56.29 -2.12 30.78
N LYS A 170 -57.23 -1.76 31.65
CA LYS A 170 -57.28 -0.66 32.62
C LYS A 170 -56.64 -1.12 33.95
N ARG A 171 -56.29 -0.11 34.75
CA ARG A 171 -56.00 -0.13 36.20
C ARG A 171 -56.63 -1.27 36.97
#